data_AF-D9R5E8-F1
#
_entry.id   AF-D9R5E8-F1
#
_cell.length_a   1.000
_cell.length_b   1.000
_cell.length_c   1.000
_cell.angle_alpha   90.00
_cell.angle_beta   90.00
_cell.angle_gamma   90.00
#
_symmetry.space_group_name_H-M   'P 1'
#
loop_
_entity.id
_entity.type
_entity.pdbx_description
1 polymer ?
#
loop_
_entity_poly.entity_id
_entity_poly.type
_entity_poly.pdbx_seq_one_letter_code
_entity_poly.pdbx_strand_id
1 'polypeptide(L)' 'MRKFEVSQRVAFGTLAVTWSDGSVSQYNAVDMGVAWFRMSNDAFYDLYGFNFNPHRWTGLYERCRRIVYPQEN' A
#
# COMPACT_ATOMS: atom_id res chain seq x y z
N MET A 1 -13.55 -11.25 17.01
CA MET A 1 -13.81 -10.17 16.03
C MET A 1 -12.84 -10.33 14.88
N ARG A 2 -13.30 -10.17 13.62
CA ARG A 2 -12.39 -10.11 12.48
C ARG A 2 -11.66 -8.77 12.53
N LYS A 3 -10.33 -8.81 12.43
CA LYS A 3 -9.45 -7.64 12.47
C LYS A 3 -9.69 -6.79 11.22
N PHE A 4 -9.81 -5.47 11.37
CA PHE A 4 -9.98 -4.53 10.26
C PHE A 4 -9.06 -3.32 10.40
N GLU A 5 -8.73 -2.70 9.28
CA GLU A 5 -7.88 -1.52 9.21
C GLU A 5 -8.55 -0.32 9.88
N VAL A 6 -7.82 0.34 10.78
CA VAL A 6 -8.24 1.58 11.45
C VAL A 6 -7.55 2.79 10.85
N SER A 7 -6.26 2.67 10.53
CA SER A 7 -5.52 3.76 9.89
C SER A 7 -4.26 3.29 9.18
N GLN A 8 -3.80 4.13 8.26
CA GLN A 8 -2.56 3.95 7.50
C GLN A 8 -1.67 5.19 7.63
N ARG A 9 -0.36 4.96 7.74
CA ARG A 9 0.66 6.01 7.70
C ARG A 9 1.84 5.55 6.87
N VAL A 10 2.38 6.42 6.02
CA VAL A 10 3.64 6.18 5.33
C VAL A 10 4.70 7.14 5.85
N ALA A 11 5.82 6.60 6.30
CA ALA A 11 7.00 7.36 6.71
C ALA A 11 8.26 6.59 6.34
N PHE A 12 9.27 7.30 5.84
CA PHE A 12 10.59 6.74 5.50
C PHE A 12 10.54 5.46 4.64
N GLY A 13 9.57 5.34 3.73
CA GLY A 13 9.40 4.18 2.84
C GLY A 13 8.62 3.01 3.44
N THR A 14 8.15 3.12 4.68
CA THR A 14 7.35 2.09 5.37
C THR A 14 5.89 2.52 5.43
N LEU A 15 4.99 1.63 5.03
CA LEU A 15 3.56 1.71 5.29
C LEU A 15 3.27 0.98 6.61
N ALA A 16 2.81 1.73 7.61
CA ALA A 16 2.27 1.18 8.86
C ALA A 16 0.74 1.13 8.79
N VAL A 17 0.18 -0.04 9.05
CA VAL A 17 -1.26 -0.30 9.13
C VAL A 17 -1.63 -0.60 10.57
N THR A 18 -2.42 0.27 11.18
CA THR A 18 -2.95 0.06 12.53
C THR A 18 -4.29 -0.64 12.42
N TRP A 19 -4.46 -1.68 13.23
CA TRP A 19 -5.63 -2.54 13.19
C TRP A 19 -6.54 -2.33 14.40
N SER A 20 -7.77 -2.84 14.30
CA SER A 20 -8.81 -2.72 15.34
C SER A 20 -8.44 -3.35 16.68
N ASP A 21 -7.48 -4.28 16.71
CA ASP A 21 -6.95 -4.93 17.92
C ASP A 21 -5.77 -4.16 18.55
N GLY A 22 -5.40 -3.00 17.98
CA GLY A 22 -4.28 -2.18 18.43
C GLY A 22 -2.91 -2.62 17.90
N SER A 23 -2.82 -3.76 17.21
CA SER A 23 -1.56 -4.18 16.59
C SER A 23 -1.24 -3.35 15.34
N VAL A 24 0.04 -3.37 14.95
CA VAL A 24 0.54 -2.65 13.77
C VAL A 24 1.29 -3.62 12.86
N SER A 25 0.90 -3.65 11.59
CA SER A 25 1.66 -4.32 10.53
C SER A 25 2.46 -3.30 9.74
N GLN A 26 3.67 -3.68 9.32
CA GLN A 26 4.55 -2.83 8.53
C GLN A 26 4.85 -3.48 7.18
N TYR A 27 4.79 -2.68 6.13
CA TYR A 27 5.08 -3.09 4.76
C TYR A 27 6.01 -2.08 4.10
N ASN A 28 6.73 -2.50 3.08
CA ASN A 28 7.42 -1.55 2.22
C ASN A 28 6.37 -0.79 1.38
N ALA A 29 6.33 0.53 1.49
CA ALA A 29 5.31 1.35 0.83
C ALA A 29 5.41 1.32 -0.70
N VAL A 30 6.61 1.15 -1.24
CA VAL A 30 6.83 1.03 -2.68
C VAL A 30 6.34 -0.32 -3.18
N ASP A 31 6.63 -1.40 -2.46
CA ASP A 31 6.15 -2.74 -2.85
C ASP A 31 4.62 -2.81 -2.81
N MET A 32 3.99 -2.19 -1.81
CA MET A 32 2.52 -2.08 -1.75
C MET A 32 1.96 -1.23 -2.90
N GLY A 33 2.62 -0.12 -3.26
CA GLY A 33 2.21 0.68 -4.41
C GLY A 33 2.38 -0.06 -5.74
N VAL A 34 3.47 -0.81 -5.92
CA VAL A 34 3.68 -1.66 -7.10
C VAL A 34 2.66 -2.78 -7.17
N ALA A 35 2.33 -3.42 -6.03
CA ALA A 35 1.27 -4.41 -5.94
C ALA A 35 -0.07 -3.81 -6.36
N TRP A 36 -0.42 -2.63 -5.82
CA TRP A 36 -1.63 -1.90 -6.19
C TRP A 36 -1.75 -1.63 -7.70
N PHE A 37 -0.64 -1.32 -8.38
CA PHE A 37 -0.63 -1.16 -9.84
C PHE A 37 -0.87 -2.46 -10.63
N ARG A 38 -0.54 -3.62 -10.05
CA ARG A 38 -0.51 -4.92 -10.73
C ARG A 38 -1.74 -5.78 -10.46
N MET A 39 -2.61 -5.40 -9.53
CA MET A 39 -3.80 -6.19 -9.15
C MET A 39 -5.04 -5.31 -8.98
N SER A 40 -6.23 -5.93 -8.99
CA SER A 40 -7.47 -5.24 -8.65
C SER A 40 -7.52 -4.90 -7.15
N ASN A 41 -8.33 -3.90 -6.77
CA ASN A 41 -8.53 -3.57 -5.36
C ASN A 41 -9.07 -4.77 -4.55
N ASP A 42 -9.97 -5.58 -5.13
CA ASP A 42 -10.51 -6.76 -4.45
C ASP A 42 -9.42 -7.80 -4.17
N ALA A 43 -8.57 -8.09 -5.16
CA ALA A 43 -7.46 -9.02 -4.97
C ALA A 43 -6.43 -8.48 -3.96
N PHE A 44 -6.21 -7.17 -3.94
CA PHE A 44 -5.36 -6.52 -2.93
C PHE A 44 -5.97 -6.68 -1.53
N TYR A 45 -7.26 -6.41 -1.39
CA TYR A 45 -7.98 -6.51 -0.11
C TYR A 45 -8.01 -7.95 0.39
N ASP A 46 -8.24 -8.93 -0.47
CA ASP A 46 -8.24 -10.34 -0.10
C ASP A 46 -6.87 -10.81 0.39
N LEU A 47 -5.78 -10.30 -0.20
CA LEU A 47 -4.42 -10.67 0.17
C LEU A 47 -3.95 -9.98 1.45
N TYR A 48 -4.19 -8.67 1.58
CA TYR A 48 -3.61 -7.87 2.66
C TYR A 48 -4.59 -7.51 3.78
N GLY A 49 -5.91 -7.64 3.55
CA GLY A 49 -6.95 -7.31 4.52
C GLY A 49 -7.27 -5.81 4.64
N PHE A 50 -6.74 -4.98 3.74
CA PHE A 50 -6.99 -3.54 3.68
C PHE A 50 -6.87 -3.03 2.24
N ASN A 51 -7.41 -1.83 1.97
CA ASN A 51 -7.24 -1.16 0.68
C ASN A 51 -6.13 -0.12 0.75
N PHE A 52 -5.30 -0.05 -0.28
CA PHE A 52 -4.21 0.92 -0.37
C PHE A 52 -4.47 1.93 -1.48
N ASN A 53 -4.05 3.17 -1.30
CA ASN A 53 -4.08 4.17 -2.38
C ASN A 53 -2.78 4.99 -2.36
N PRO A 54 -1.81 4.70 -3.24
CA PRO A 54 -0.51 5.39 -3.24
C PRO A 54 -0.61 6.90 -3.54
N HIS A 55 -1.71 7.40 -4.10
CA HIS A 55 -1.92 8.84 -4.31
C HIS A 55 -2.04 9.64 -3.00
N ARG A 56 -2.31 8.99 -1.88
CA ARG A 56 -2.41 9.67 -0.57
C ARG A 56 -1.06 10.21 -0.06
N TRP A 57 0.05 9.78 -0.65
CA TRP A 57 1.41 10.16 -0.23
C TRP A 57 2.20 10.74 -1.40
N THR A 58 2.59 12.01 -1.26
CA THR A 58 3.30 12.78 -2.29
C THR A 58 4.50 12.00 -2.84
N GLY A 59 4.54 11.81 -4.16
CA GLY A 59 5.64 11.17 -4.88
C GLY A 59 5.63 9.64 -4.85
N LEU A 60 4.79 8.99 -4.03
CA LEU A 60 4.75 7.54 -3.93
C LEU A 60 4.13 6.92 -5.19
N TYR A 61 3.01 7.46 -5.65
CA TYR A 61 2.36 7.01 -6.88
C TYR A 61 3.30 7.11 -8.09
N GLU A 62 3.93 8.27 -8.30
CA GLU A 62 4.82 8.52 -9.43
C GLU A 62 6.03 7.59 -9.40
N ARG A 63 6.58 7.33 -8.20
CA ARG A 63 7.67 6.37 -8.01
C ARG A 63 7.24 4.95 -8.39
N CYS A 64 6.09 4.49 -7.91
CA CYS A 64 5.59 3.14 -8.23
C CYS A 64 5.25 3.03 -9.72
N ARG A 65 4.67 4.08 -10.33
CA ARG A 65 4.37 4.13 -11.76
C ARG A 65 5.62 3.95 -12.62
N ARG A 66 6.72 4.62 -12.29
CA ARG A 66 8.00 4.48 -13.01
C ARG A 66 8.60 3.07 -12.91
N ILE A 67 8.34 2.37 -11.80
CA ILE A 67 8.80 0.98 -11.62
C ILE A 67 7.97 0.01 -12.47
N VAL A 68 6.64 0.20 -12.52
CA VAL A 68 5.74 -0.71 -13.25
C VAL A 68 5.75 -0.45 -14.76
N TYR A 69 5.82 0.83 -15.16
CA TYR A 69 5.84 1.26 -16.55
C TYR A 69 7.13 2.05 -16.81
N PRO A 70 8.28 1.36 -16.93
CA PRO A 70 9.52 2.02 -17.29
C PRO A 70 9.36 2.67 -18.67
N GLN A 71 9.74 3.94 -18.78
CA GLN A 71 9.83 4.58 -20.10
C GLN A 71 11.08 4.00 -20.79
N GLU A 72 10.88 3.28 -21.88
CA GLU A 72 11.96 2.93 -22.78
C GLU A 72 12.48 4.24 -23.42
N ASN A 73 13.78 4.49 -23.28
CA ASN A 73 14.48 5.56 -24.00
C ASN A 73 14.94 5.02 -25.35
#